data_AF-A0A2N3PN47-F1
#
_entry.id   AF-A0A2N3PN47-F1
#
_cell.length_a   1.000
_cell.length_b   1.000
_cell.length_c   1.000
_cell.angle_alpha   90.00
_cell.angle_beta   90.00
_cell.angle_gamma   90.00
#
_symmetry.space_group_name_H-M   'P 1'
#
loop_
_entity.id
_entity.type
_entity.pdbx_description
1 polymer ?
#
loop_
_entity_poly.entity_id
_entity_poly.type
_entity_poly.pdbx_seq_one_letter_code
_entity_poly.pdbx_strand_id
1 'polypeptide(L)'
;MIGWRRFVNSSAPPSFRVRVVNRREAMHEGQAVALCSSQRLGRRRDLSRRYPGEAGAIGGLSDTALAVVVGTLTLVGVVGFFQTSSVNAKTNNEVANFTALVGNIRSAYYAAGSNYAGMTDVTLATSKIAPGPLIRSGNSLMSAFNHPITVAGAGTGTTFTISYTSIPDDACVKFLTTVWNTMSDSTVAGATSVNGAAPAAFSMAGATAACNAGAANVIVFTLS
;
A
#
# COMPACT_ATOMS: atom_id res chain seq x y z
N MET A 1 23.57 -24.34 60.97
CA MET A 1 23.51 -22.86 60.95
C MET A 1 22.67 -22.45 59.75
N ILE A 2 21.54 -21.80 60.04
CA ILE A 2 20.47 -21.44 59.11
C ILE A 2 20.90 -20.18 58.36
N GLY A 3 20.98 -20.26 57.03
CA GLY A 3 21.34 -19.13 56.17
C GLY A 3 20.33 -18.95 55.05
N TRP A 4 19.24 -18.23 55.34
CA TRP A 4 18.27 -17.79 54.34
C TRP A 4 18.89 -16.70 53.45
N ARG A 5 19.26 -17.04 52.21
CA ARG A 5 19.53 -16.03 51.18
C ARG A 5 18.22 -15.74 50.43
N ARG A 6 17.66 -14.55 50.66
CA ARG A 6 16.62 -13.96 49.81
C ARG A 6 17.22 -13.70 48.43
N PHE A 7 16.78 -14.44 47.42
CA PHE A 7 16.85 -13.96 46.05
C PHE A 7 15.73 -12.95 45.86
N VAL A 8 16.10 -11.67 45.71
CA VAL A 8 15.18 -10.63 45.25
C VAL A 8 15.03 -10.83 43.74
N ASN A 9 13.86 -11.30 43.36
CA ASN A 9 13.40 -11.42 41.98
C ASN A 9 13.27 -10.02 41.35
N SER A 10 14.10 -9.71 40.36
CA SER A 10 14.06 -8.46 39.60
C SER A 10 13.08 -8.54 38.43
N SER A 11 11.80 -8.79 38.74
CA SER A 11 10.71 -8.77 37.76
C SER A 11 9.64 -7.75 38.18
N ALA A 12 9.71 -6.53 37.63
CA ALA A 12 8.59 -5.58 37.61
C ALA A 12 8.71 -4.61 36.41
N PRO A 13 7.78 -4.65 35.43
CA PRO A 13 7.65 -3.61 34.41
C PRO A 13 6.90 -2.37 34.95
N PRO A 14 7.11 -1.18 34.35
CA PRO A 14 6.47 0.05 34.81
C PRO A 14 4.96 0.03 34.58
N SER A 15 4.25 0.46 35.62
CA SER A 15 2.80 0.61 35.70
C SER A 15 2.21 1.41 34.53
N PHE A 16 1.37 0.74 33.74
CA PHE A 16 0.52 1.35 32.73
C PHE A 16 -0.69 1.98 33.45
N ARG A 17 -0.72 3.30 33.61
CA ARG A 17 -1.92 4.00 34.08
C ARG A 17 -2.96 4.02 32.96
N VAL A 18 -3.96 3.16 33.05
CA VAL A 18 -5.20 3.27 32.27
C VAL A 18 -5.94 4.51 32.76
N ARG A 19 -5.95 5.56 31.93
CA ARG A 19 -6.83 6.72 32.15
C ARG A 19 -8.22 6.34 31.62
N VAL A 20 -9.11 5.95 32.53
CA VAL A 20 -10.55 5.82 32.25
C VAL A 20 -11.07 7.21 31.90
N VAL A 21 -11.29 7.47 30.61
CA VAL A 21 -12.02 8.66 30.17
C VAL A 21 -13.50 8.36 30.37
N ASN A 22 -14.06 9.01 31.39
CA ASN A 22 -15.45 8.91 31.77
C ASN A 22 -16.34 9.43 30.63
N ARG A 23 -17.16 8.54 30.05
CA ARG A 23 -18.12 8.85 28.99
C ARG A 23 -19.44 9.27 29.64
N ARG A 24 -19.49 10.49 30.19
CA ARG A 24 -20.73 11.19 30.52
C ARG A 24 -20.53 12.69 30.32
N GLU A 25 -21.51 13.30 29.67
CA GLU A 25 -21.69 14.76 29.45
C GLU A 25 -20.81 15.30 28.30
N ALA A 26 -21.32 15.64 27.12
CA ALA A 26 -22.47 16.51 26.88
C ALA A 26 -23.33 16.02 25.70
N MET A 27 -24.61 15.76 26.00
CA MET A 27 -25.73 15.96 25.08
C MET A 27 -26.05 17.45 25.06
N HIS A 28 -26.11 18.08 23.90
CA HIS A 28 -26.77 19.34 23.50
C HIS A 28 -26.25 19.58 22.07
N GLU A 29 -26.99 19.72 20.98
CA GLU A 29 -28.39 20.00 20.64
C GLU A 29 -28.67 19.16 19.38
N GLY A 30 -29.83 18.55 19.20
CA GLY A 30 -31.06 19.26 18.92
C GLY A 30 -31.46 19.00 17.47
N GLN A 31 -32.00 17.80 17.24
CA GLN A 31 -32.84 17.53 16.07
C GLN A 31 -34.05 18.47 16.12
N ALA A 32 -34.39 19.09 14.99
CA ALA A 32 -35.72 19.67 14.79
C ALA A 32 -36.18 19.35 13.36
N VAL A 33 -36.96 18.28 13.29
CA VAL A 33 -37.86 17.95 12.19
C VAL A 33 -39.01 18.97 12.16
N ALA A 34 -39.42 19.31 10.93
CA ALA A 34 -40.57 20.06 10.48
C ALA A 34 -41.71 20.38 11.48
N LEU A 35 -42.08 21.66 11.55
CA LEU A 35 -43.45 22.08 11.81
C LEU A 35 -43.90 23.14 10.80
N CYS A 36 -45.01 22.79 10.17
CA CYS A 36 -45.88 23.60 9.33
C CYS A 36 -46.30 24.90 10.04
N SER A 37 -46.09 26.06 9.43
CA SER A 37 -46.95 27.22 9.69
C SER A 37 -47.17 28.01 8.41
N SER A 38 -48.45 28.09 8.08
CA SER A 38 -49.02 28.79 6.95
C SER A 38 -49.13 30.31 7.21
N GLN A 39 -49.09 31.06 6.12
CA GLN A 39 -49.58 32.43 5.91
C GLN A 39 -48.66 33.61 6.29
N ARG A 40 -48.08 34.23 5.24
CA ARG A 40 -48.57 35.55 4.80
C ARG A 40 -48.23 35.81 3.34
N LEU A 41 -49.27 36.15 2.60
CA LEU A 41 -49.27 36.59 1.22
C LEU A 41 -48.41 37.84 1.03
N GLY A 42 -47.42 37.73 0.14
CA GLY A 42 -46.61 38.85 -0.37
C GLY A 42 -46.48 38.75 -1.89
N ARG A 43 -47.60 39.00 -2.58
CA ARG A 43 -47.66 39.25 -4.03
C ARG A 43 -46.63 40.32 -4.41
N ARG A 44 -45.60 40.02 -5.22
CA ARG A 44 -45.08 40.91 -6.28
C ARG A 44 -44.28 40.17 -7.36
N ARG A 45 -44.87 40.22 -8.56
CA ARG A 45 -44.24 40.48 -9.87
C ARG A 45 -43.34 39.39 -10.46
N ASP A 46 -44.02 38.61 -11.28
CA ASP A 46 -43.55 38.08 -12.56
C ASP A 46 -42.48 38.97 -13.21
N LEU A 47 -41.28 38.41 -13.37
CA LEU A 47 -40.35 38.75 -14.43
C LEU A 47 -39.73 37.45 -14.91
N SER A 48 -40.43 36.81 -15.83
CA SER A 48 -39.87 35.95 -16.86
C SER A 48 -38.51 36.47 -17.34
N ARG A 49 -37.41 35.94 -16.78
CA ARG A 49 -36.12 35.97 -17.46
C ARG A 49 -36.23 34.93 -18.57
N ARG A 50 -36.65 35.43 -19.75
CA ARG A 50 -36.31 34.83 -21.04
C ARG A 50 -34.86 34.38 -20.96
N TYR A 51 -34.58 33.13 -21.29
CA TYR A 51 -33.27 32.70 -21.77
C TYR A 51 -33.20 33.18 -23.22
N PRO A 52 -32.49 34.28 -23.55
CA PRO A 52 -32.38 34.72 -24.92
C PRO A 52 -31.02 34.31 -25.47
N GLY A 53 -31.04 33.56 -26.57
CA GLY A 53 -29.86 33.28 -27.39
C GLY A 53 -28.98 32.16 -26.81
N GLU A 54 -28.61 31.12 -27.55
CA GLU A 54 -28.12 31.20 -28.94
C GLU A 54 -27.30 32.47 -29.19
N ALA A 55 -26.33 32.73 -28.30
CA ALA A 55 -25.07 33.32 -28.73
C ALA A 55 -24.25 32.13 -29.26
N GLY A 56 -24.28 31.86 -30.56
CA GLY A 56 -23.79 32.82 -31.54
C GLY A 56 -22.28 32.69 -31.54
N ALA A 57 -21.82 31.63 -32.19
CA ALA A 57 -20.43 31.40 -32.53
C ALA A 57 -19.94 32.55 -33.41
N ILE A 58 -19.42 33.63 -32.80
CA ILE A 58 -18.71 34.72 -33.49
C ILE A 58 -17.90 35.50 -32.45
N GLY A 59 -16.69 35.02 -32.13
CA GLY A 59 -15.74 35.80 -31.33
C GLY A 59 -14.76 34.94 -30.54
N GLY A 60 -13.60 34.66 -31.13
CA GLY A 60 -12.41 34.22 -30.40
C GLY A 60 -12.13 32.73 -30.50
N LEU A 61 -11.44 32.33 -31.58
CA LEU A 61 -10.65 31.09 -31.58
C LEU A 61 -9.73 31.00 -30.34
N SER A 62 -9.42 32.13 -29.70
CA SER A 62 -8.65 32.23 -28.45
C SER A 62 -9.40 31.78 -27.19
N ASP A 63 -10.70 32.08 -27.05
CA ASP A 63 -11.43 31.82 -25.79
C ASP A 63 -11.82 30.35 -25.67
N THR A 64 -12.31 29.75 -26.77
CA THR A 64 -12.54 28.31 -26.84
C THR A 64 -11.23 27.51 -26.83
N ALA A 65 -10.15 28.00 -27.43
CA ALA A 65 -8.85 27.33 -27.35
C ALA A 65 -8.29 27.34 -25.93
N LEU A 66 -8.42 28.45 -25.20
CA LEU A 66 -8.04 28.53 -23.79
C LEU A 66 -8.88 27.57 -22.93
N ALA A 67 -10.20 27.52 -23.15
CA ALA A 67 -11.09 26.60 -22.44
C ALA A 67 -10.73 25.12 -22.71
N VAL A 68 -10.36 24.77 -23.95
CA VAL A 68 -9.88 23.43 -24.30
C VAL A 68 -8.54 23.14 -23.64
N VAL A 69 -7.58 24.07 -23.64
CA VAL A 69 -6.26 23.89 -23.00
C VAL A 69 -6.38 23.73 -21.48
N VAL A 70 -7.19 24.55 -20.82
CA VAL A 70 -7.43 24.43 -19.37
C VAL A 70 -8.22 23.15 -19.06
N GLY A 71 -9.19 22.78 -19.91
CA GLY A 71 -9.92 21.52 -19.82
C GLY A 71 -9.01 20.29 -19.96
N THR A 72 -8.08 20.29 -20.92
CA THR A 72 -7.13 19.17 -21.08
C THR A 72 -6.09 19.13 -19.96
N LEU A 73 -5.56 20.28 -19.50
CA LEU A 73 -4.61 20.34 -18.38
C LEU A 73 -5.24 19.84 -17.07
N THR A 74 -6.49 20.19 -16.78
CA THR A 74 -7.19 19.72 -15.59
C THR A 74 -7.48 18.22 -15.68
N LEU A 75 -7.90 17.71 -16.84
CA LEU A 75 -8.09 16.26 -17.05
C LEU A 75 -6.77 15.48 -16.91
N VAL A 76 -5.68 15.97 -17.50
CA VAL A 76 -4.34 15.36 -17.38
C VAL A 76 -3.85 15.42 -15.94
N GLY A 77 -4.03 16.54 -15.23
CA GLY A 77 -3.65 16.69 -13.83
C GLY A 77 -4.40 15.73 -12.91
N VAL A 78 -5.71 15.59 -13.11
CA VAL A 78 -6.55 14.66 -12.34
C VAL A 78 -6.16 13.21 -12.62
N VAL A 79 -5.96 12.85 -13.89
CA VAL A 79 -5.56 11.49 -14.31
C VAL A 79 -4.13 11.16 -13.82
N GLY A 80 -3.20 12.10 -13.87
CA GLY A 80 -1.84 11.94 -13.35
C GLY A 80 -1.82 11.80 -11.83
N PHE A 81 -2.60 12.62 -11.11
CA PHE A 81 -2.73 12.52 -9.65
C PHE A 81 -3.35 11.18 -9.24
N PHE A 82 -4.40 10.72 -9.92
CA PHE A 82 -5.01 9.42 -9.62
C PHE A 82 -4.09 8.25 -9.94
N GLN A 83 -3.31 8.30 -11.03
CA GLN A 83 -2.35 7.25 -11.36
C GLN A 83 -1.22 7.18 -10.31
N THR A 84 -0.60 8.30 -9.96
CA THR A 84 0.46 8.35 -8.95
C THR A 84 -0.04 7.96 -7.56
N SER A 85 -1.23 8.41 -7.18
CA SER A 85 -1.84 8.03 -5.89
C SER A 85 -2.18 6.53 -5.84
N SER A 86 -2.66 5.97 -6.94
CA SER A 86 -2.95 4.54 -7.06
C SER A 86 -1.69 3.67 -7.00
N VAL A 87 -0.60 4.10 -7.65
CA VAL A 87 0.70 3.41 -7.58
C VAL A 87 1.23 3.45 -6.15
N ASN A 88 1.19 4.60 -5.49
CA ASN A 88 1.65 4.73 -4.10
C ASN A 88 0.88 3.85 -3.12
N ALA A 89 -0.45 3.78 -3.24
CA ALA A 89 -1.28 2.91 -2.43
C ALA A 89 -1.00 1.43 -2.70
N LYS A 90 -0.87 1.04 -3.98
CA LYS A 90 -0.50 -0.32 -4.38
C LYS A 90 0.87 -0.72 -3.83
N THR A 91 1.87 0.15 -3.93
CA THR A 91 3.22 -0.09 -3.38
C THR A 91 3.18 -0.30 -1.87
N ASN A 92 2.47 0.56 -1.13
CA ASN A 92 2.38 0.42 0.33
C ASN A 92 1.66 -0.88 0.75
N ASN A 93 0.58 -1.24 0.05
CA ASN A 93 -0.10 -2.51 0.26
C ASN A 93 0.80 -3.69 -0.07
N GLU A 94 1.60 -3.59 -1.13
CA GLU A 94 2.56 -4.63 -1.52
C GLU A 94 3.67 -4.80 -0.48
N VAL A 95 4.22 -3.72 0.06
CA VAL A 95 5.19 -3.78 1.18
C VAL A 95 4.61 -4.55 2.37
N ALA A 96 3.36 -4.24 2.74
CA ALA A 96 2.68 -4.92 3.85
C ALA A 96 2.44 -6.42 3.55
N ASN A 97 1.97 -6.73 2.35
CA ASN A 97 1.75 -8.10 1.89
C ASN A 97 3.07 -8.89 1.83
N PHE A 98 4.14 -8.29 1.32
CA PHE A 98 5.47 -8.89 1.27
C PHE A 98 6.01 -9.18 2.67
N THR A 99 5.93 -8.21 3.58
CA THR A 99 6.38 -8.38 4.97
C THR A 99 5.60 -9.49 5.68
N ALA A 100 4.27 -9.53 5.49
CA ALA A 100 3.43 -10.59 6.01
C ALA A 100 3.75 -11.96 5.40
N LEU A 101 3.97 -12.02 4.08
CA LEU A 101 4.34 -13.25 3.38
C LEU A 101 5.65 -13.83 3.92
N VAL A 102 6.70 -13.01 4.04
CA VAL A 102 7.99 -13.43 4.59
C VAL A 102 7.84 -13.90 6.03
N GLY A 103 7.10 -13.17 6.86
CA GLY A 103 6.81 -13.56 8.24
C GLY A 103 6.07 -14.90 8.34
N ASN A 104 5.04 -15.10 7.50
CA ASN A 104 4.26 -16.33 7.47
C ASN A 104 5.09 -17.53 6.99
N ILE A 105 5.91 -17.36 5.95
CA ILE A 105 6.81 -18.41 5.45
C ILE A 105 7.80 -18.79 6.55
N ARG A 106 8.50 -17.83 7.14
CA ARG A 106 9.44 -18.08 8.24
C ARG A 106 8.74 -18.79 9.40
N SER A 107 7.58 -18.31 9.83
CA SER A 107 6.85 -18.92 10.94
C SER A 107 6.36 -20.35 10.64
N ALA A 108 5.90 -20.62 9.42
CA ALA A 108 5.40 -21.94 9.05
C ALA A 108 6.52 -22.98 8.91
N TYR A 109 7.67 -22.57 8.36
CA TYR A 109 8.79 -23.48 8.09
C TYR A 109 9.82 -23.54 9.23
N TYR A 110 9.75 -22.64 10.22
CA TYR A 110 10.61 -22.69 11.41
C TYR A 110 10.50 -24.04 12.14
N ALA A 111 9.28 -24.56 12.28
CA ALA A 111 9.03 -25.86 12.93
C ALA A 111 9.61 -27.05 12.14
N ALA A 112 9.81 -26.90 10.82
CA ALA A 112 10.40 -27.90 9.94
C ALA A 112 11.94 -27.77 9.84
N GLY A 113 12.57 -27.03 10.75
CA GLY A 113 14.02 -26.82 10.77
C GLY A 113 14.52 -25.80 9.75
N SER A 114 13.65 -24.88 9.29
CA SER A 114 13.96 -23.89 8.25
C SER A 114 14.36 -24.52 6.91
N ASN A 115 13.75 -25.67 6.58
CA ASN A 115 13.92 -26.33 5.29
C ASN A 115 12.80 -25.92 4.32
N TYR A 116 13.12 -25.04 3.37
CA TYR A 116 12.25 -24.57 2.31
C TYR A 116 12.27 -25.46 1.06
N ALA A 117 12.99 -26.59 1.05
CA ALA A 117 13.10 -27.45 -0.13
C ALA A 117 11.72 -27.91 -0.63
N GLY A 118 11.47 -27.75 -1.94
CA GLY A 118 10.19 -28.11 -2.57
C GLY A 118 9.05 -27.11 -2.34
N MET A 119 9.31 -26.00 -1.64
CA MET A 119 8.34 -24.92 -1.50
C MET A 119 8.12 -24.22 -2.84
N THR A 120 6.85 -24.11 -3.22
CA THR A 120 6.37 -23.40 -4.43
C THR A 120 5.22 -22.47 -4.07
N ASP A 121 4.93 -21.51 -4.96
CA ASP A 121 3.76 -20.62 -4.86
C ASP A 121 2.45 -21.39 -4.67
N VAL A 122 2.25 -22.51 -5.38
CA VAL A 122 1.06 -23.36 -5.27
C VAL A 122 0.94 -23.98 -3.87
N THR A 123 2.06 -24.46 -3.30
CA THR A 123 2.05 -25.02 -1.94
C THR A 123 1.71 -23.97 -0.90
N LEU A 124 2.22 -22.74 -1.05
CA LEU A 124 1.94 -21.61 -0.15
C LEU A 124 0.50 -21.11 -0.22
N ALA A 125 -0.08 -21.08 -1.43
CA ALA A 125 -1.47 -20.69 -1.63
C ALA A 125 -2.45 -21.75 -1.12
N THR A 126 -2.12 -23.03 -1.31
CA THR A 126 -2.97 -24.16 -0.86
C THR A 126 -2.95 -24.31 0.66
N SER A 127 -1.79 -24.15 1.29
CA SER A 127 -1.62 -24.19 2.74
C SER A 127 -2.06 -22.92 3.47
N LYS A 128 -2.50 -21.88 2.74
CA LYS A 128 -2.90 -20.57 3.28
C LYS A 128 -1.79 -19.86 4.08
N ILE A 129 -0.53 -20.21 3.83
CA ILE A 129 0.63 -19.49 4.37
C ILE A 129 0.73 -18.12 3.69
N ALA A 130 0.45 -18.06 2.39
CA ALA A 130 0.40 -16.78 1.67
C ALA A 130 -0.80 -15.93 2.15
N PRO A 131 -0.62 -14.61 2.36
CA PRO A 131 -1.71 -13.70 2.70
C PRO A 131 -2.86 -13.78 1.68
N GLY A 132 -4.10 -13.80 2.18
CA GLY A 132 -5.30 -13.86 1.34
C GLY A 132 -5.36 -12.86 0.18
N PRO A 133 -4.94 -11.59 0.35
CA PRO A 133 -4.90 -10.60 -0.74
C PRO A 133 -3.97 -10.95 -1.90
N LEU A 134 -2.97 -11.81 -1.68
CA LEU A 134 -2.04 -12.27 -2.71
C LEU A 134 -2.55 -13.49 -3.45
N ILE A 135 -3.50 -14.25 -2.89
CA ILE A 135 -4.00 -15.48 -3.50
C ILE A 135 -5.12 -15.15 -4.49
N ARG A 136 -4.92 -15.50 -5.77
CA ARG A 136 -5.95 -15.40 -6.81
C ARG A 136 -6.62 -16.76 -7.04
N SER A 137 -7.71 -16.74 -7.81
CA SER A 137 -8.35 -17.97 -8.29
C SER A 137 -7.33 -18.86 -9.00
N GLY A 138 -7.26 -20.15 -8.63
CA GLY A 138 -6.29 -21.10 -9.16
C GLY A 138 -4.99 -21.24 -8.36
N ASN A 139 -4.96 -20.73 -7.12
CA ASN A 139 -3.82 -20.89 -6.18
C ASN A 139 -2.50 -20.26 -6.68
N SER A 140 -2.59 -19.29 -7.59
CA SER A 140 -1.46 -18.45 -8.00
C SER A 140 -1.33 -17.23 -7.09
N LEU A 141 -0.09 -16.79 -6.89
CA LEU A 141 0.23 -15.58 -6.15
C LEU A 141 0.31 -14.38 -7.10
N MET A 142 -0.37 -13.30 -6.75
CA MET A 142 -0.48 -12.09 -7.55
C MET A 142 -0.19 -10.86 -6.69
N SER A 143 0.63 -9.96 -7.21
CA SER A 143 0.94 -8.68 -6.56
C SER A 143 -0.24 -7.69 -6.69
N ALA A 144 -0.24 -6.64 -5.88
CA ALA A 144 -1.12 -5.47 -5.99
C ALA A 144 -1.06 -4.77 -7.37
N PHE A 145 0.01 -5.01 -8.14
CA PHE A 145 0.15 -4.57 -9.53
C PHE A 145 -0.53 -5.49 -10.55
N ASN A 146 -1.18 -6.58 -10.11
CA ASN A 146 -1.76 -7.64 -10.95
C ASN A 146 -0.72 -8.38 -11.81
N HIS A 147 0.51 -8.51 -11.30
CA HIS A 147 1.56 -9.31 -11.91
C HIS A 147 1.86 -10.55 -11.05
N PRO A 148 2.25 -11.67 -11.68
CA PRO A 148 2.50 -12.91 -10.95
C PRO A 148 3.71 -12.76 -10.03
N ILE A 149 3.56 -13.30 -8.82
CA ILE A 149 4.65 -13.47 -7.85
C ILE A 149 5.06 -14.93 -7.92
N THR A 150 6.36 -15.18 -8.07
CA THR A 150 6.90 -16.53 -8.02
C THR A 150 7.68 -16.71 -6.74
N VAL A 151 7.40 -17.82 -6.03
CA VAL A 151 8.08 -18.16 -4.78
C VAL A 151 8.66 -19.55 -4.94
N ALA A 152 9.95 -19.69 -4.64
CA ALA A 152 10.65 -20.96 -4.74
C ALA A 152 11.61 -21.14 -3.56
N GLY A 153 11.57 -22.29 -2.92
CA GLY A 153 12.62 -22.69 -1.99
C GLY A 153 13.88 -23.14 -2.73
N ALA A 154 15.06 -22.78 -2.21
CA ALA A 154 16.31 -23.29 -2.73
C ALA A 154 16.43 -24.79 -2.45
N GLY A 155 17.02 -25.53 -3.39
CA GLY A 155 17.19 -26.99 -3.27
C GLY A 155 18.04 -27.43 -2.07
N THR A 156 18.89 -26.55 -1.54
CA THR A 156 19.69 -26.77 -0.33
C THR A 156 18.92 -26.51 0.98
N GLY A 157 17.66 -26.10 0.88
CA GLY A 157 16.72 -26.04 2.00
C GLY A 157 16.79 -24.78 2.86
N THR A 158 17.89 -24.05 2.92
CA THR A 158 18.05 -22.95 3.90
C THR A 158 17.64 -21.57 3.41
N THR A 159 17.31 -21.42 2.12
CA THR A 159 16.89 -20.15 1.54
C THR A 159 15.68 -20.31 0.65
N PHE A 160 15.00 -19.20 0.37
CA PHE A 160 13.92 -19.12 -0.59
C PHE A 160 13.97 -17.80 -1.34
N THR A 161 13.39 -17.77 -2.53
CA THR A 161 13.31 -16.60 -3.38
C THR A 161 11.87 -16.17 -3.57
N ILE A 162 11.65 -14.86 -3.59
CA ILE A 162 10.38 -14.23 -3.97
C ILE A 162 10.69 -13.29 -5.14
N SER A 163 10.08 -13.54 -6.29
CA SER A 163 10.29 -12.77 -7.51
C SER A 163 9.02 -12.07 -7.95
N TYR A 164 9.16 -10.77 -8.19
CA TYR A 164 8.18 -9.83 -8.70
C TYR A 164 8.53 -9.46 -10.13
N THR A 165 7.52 -9.43 -11.01
CA THR A 165 7.69 -9.06 -12.42
C THR A 165 6.89 -7.82 -12.78
N SER A 166 7.37 -7.09 -13.78
CA SER A 166 6.67 -5.92 -14.36
C SER A 166 6.31 -4.82 -13.36
N ILE A 167 7.26 -4.46 -12.50
CA ILE A 167 7.08 -3.36 -11.54
C ILE A 167 7.45 -2.03 -12.20
N PRO A 168 6.59 -1.00 -12.15
CA PRO A 168 6.93 0.34 -12.65
C PRO A 168 8.12 0.96 -11.92
N ASP A 169 8.94 1.78 -12.58
CA ASP A 169 10.14 2.40 -12.00
C ASP A 169 9.87 3.10 -10.65
N ASP A 170 8.84 3.97 -10.58
CA ASP A 170 8.49 4.69 -9.35
C ASP A 170 8.11 3.75 -8.19
N ALA A 171 7.35 2.71 -8.52
CA ALA A 171 6.98 1.68 -7.57
C ALA A 171 8.19 0.84 -7.14
N CYS A 172 9.09 0.51 -8.07
CA CYS A 172 10.28 -0.30 -7.82
C CYS A 172 11.21 0.39 -6.80
N VAL A 173 11.53 1.67 -7.02
CA VAL A 173 12.41 2.42 -6.11
C VAL A 173 11.80 2.51 -4.72
N LYS A 174 10.51 2.88 -4.63
CA LYS A 174 9.82 3.01 -3.35
C LYS A 174 9.68 1.66 -2.65
N PHE A 175 9.38 0.59 -3.39
CA PHE A 175 9.23 -0.75 -2.84
C PHE A 175 10.53 -1.23 -2.22
N LEU A 176 11.64 -1.18 -2.97
CA LEU A 176 12.97 -1.56 -2.49
C LEU A 176 13.38 -0.81 -1.23
N THR A 177 13.30 0.51 -1.29
CA THR A 177 13.77 1.38 -0.20
C THR A 177 12.93 1.21 1.06
N THR A 178 11.61 1.03 0.91
CA THR A 178 10.73 0.74 2.06
C THR A 178 11.01 -0.65 2.64
N VAL A 179 11.20 -1.66 1.79
CA VAL A 179 11.52 -3.03 2.24
C VAL A 179 12.86 -3.06 2.98
N TRP A 180 13.90 -2.43 2.44
CA TRP A 180 15.22 -2.38 3.10
C TRP A 180 15.15 -1.68 4.46
N ASN A 181 14.40 -0.59 4.56
CA ASN A 181 14.19 0.11 5.84
C ASN A 181 13.37 -0.73 6.83
N THR A 182 12.31 -1.39 6.36
CA THR A 182 11.37 -2.12 7.23
C THR A 182 11.96 -3.44 7.73
N MET A 183 12.64 -4.17 6.85
CA MET A 183 13.13 -5.51 7.19
C MET A 183 14.40 -5.45 8.04
N SER A 184 15.23 -4.39 7.96
CA SER A 184 16.51 -4.20 8.70
C SER A 184 17.49 -5.38 8.69
N ASP A 185 17.13 -6.44 7.97
CA ASP A 185 17.78 -7.72 7.91
C ASP A 185 18.82 -7.58 6.80
N SER A 186 20.09 -7.59 7.20
CA SER A 186 21.22 -7.54 6.29
C SER A 186 21.19 -8.68 5.26
N THR A 187 20.38 -9.72 5.49
CA THR A 187 20.13 -10.81 4.55
C THR A 187 19.20 -10.41 3.39
N VAL A 188 18.12 -9.66 3.65
CA VAL A 188 17.16 -9.24 2.61
C VAL A 188 17.83 -8.22 1.68
N ALA A 189 18.52 -7.24 2.26
CA ALA A 189 19.24 -6.23 1.51
C ALA A 189 20.35 -6.91 0.69
N GLY A 190 21.25 -7.66 1.34
CA GLY A 190 22.39 -8.33 0.72
C GLY A 190 22.05 -9.31 -0.41
N ALA A 191 20.82 -9.82 -0.45
CA ALA A 191 20.38 -10.83 -1.40
C ALA A 191 19.15 -10.40 -2.23
N THR A 192 18.99 -9.08 -2.44
CA THR A 192 18.09 -8.52 -3.45
C THR A 192 18.79 -8.42 -4.82
N SER A 193 18.11 -8.85 -5.88
CA SER A 193 18.51 -8.63 -7.27
C SER A 193 17.40 -7.87 -7.99
N VAL A 194 17.77 -6.86 -8.77
CA VAL A 194 16.87 -6.06 -9.59
C VAL A 194 17.36 -6.16 -11.03
N ASN A 195 16.47 -6.58 -11.94
CA ASN A 195 16.79 -6.78 -13.35
C ASN A 195 18.02 -7.70 -13.58
N GLY A 196 18.23 -8.66 -12.68
CA GLY A 196 19.32 -9.63 -12.75
C GLY A 196 20.63 -9.17 -12.11
N ALA A 197 20.71 -7.97 -11.54
CA ALA A 197 21.90 -7.45 -10.86
C ALA A 197 21.60 -7.05 -9.40
N ALA A 198 22.57 -7.25 -8.52
CA ALA A 198 22.48 -6.70 -7.17
C ALA A 198 22.59 -5.17 -7.21
N PRO A 199 21.77 -4.42 -6.46
CA PRO A 199 21.91 -2.97 -6.34
C PRO A 199 23.30 -2.59 -5.82
N ALA A 200 23.91 -1.54 -6.39
CA ALA A 200 25.25 -1.09 -6.00
C ALA A 200 25.34 -0.63 -4.54
N ALA A 201 24.22 -0.20 -3.95
CA ALA A 201 24.11 0.17 -2.56
C ALA A 201 22.65 0.07 -2.08
N PHE A 202 22.45 -0.20 -0.80
CA PHE A 202 21.14 -0.14 -0.13
C PHE A 202 20.79 1.30 0.24
N SER A 203 20.56 2.11 -0.78
CA SER A 203 20.23 3.53 -0.64
C SER A 203 19.22 3.95 -1.69
N MET A 204 18.62 5.12 -1.52
CA MET A 204 17.76 5.72 -2.55
C MET A 204 18.48 5.78 -3.91
N ALA A 205 19.75 6.19 -3.92
CA ALA A 205 20.53 6.30 -5.16
C ALA A 205 20.78 4.93 -5.81
N GLY A 206 21.09 3.90 -5.01
CA GLY A 206 21.27 2.53 -5.51
C GLY A 206 19.98 1.93 -6.05
N ALA A 207 18.84 2.18 -5.41
CA ALA A 207 17.53 1.75 -5.88
C ALA A 207 17.16 2.42 -7.22
N THR A 208 17.35 3.72 -7.36
CA THR A 208 17.08 4.45 -8.62
C THR A 208 17.97 3.96 -9.76
N ALA A 209 19.23 3.66 -9.48
CA ALA A 209 20.14 3.13 -10.49
C ALA A 209 19.74 1.71 -10.95
N ALA A 210 19.20 0.90 -10.03
CA ALA A 210 18.78 -0.47 -10.31
C ALA A 210 17.40 -0.57 -10.98
N CYS A 211 16.46 0.33 -10.63
CA CYS A 211 15.13 0.43 -11.20
C CYS A 211 15.11 1.36 -12.42
N ASN A 212 15.62 0.88 -13.55
CA ASN A 212 15.77 1.65 -14.79
C ASN A 212 15.25 0.92 -16.04
N ALA A 213 14.40 -0.10 -15.85
CA ALA A 213 13.84 -0.89 -16.96
C ALA A 213 12.50 -0.32 -17.49
N GLY A 214 12.04 0.83 -17.03
CA GLY A 214 10.76 1.41 -17.43
C GLY A 214 9.59 0.82 -16.62
N ALA A 215 8.53 0.40 -17.31
CA ALA A 215 7.38 -0.22 -16.66
C ALA A 215 7.60 -1.71 -16.29
N ALA A 216 8.80 -2.26 -16.52
CA ALA A 216 9.03 -3.70 -16.58
C ALA A 216 10.12 -4.22 -15.63
N ASN A 217 10.31 -3.61 -14.45
CA ASN A 217 11.36 -4.06 -13.53
C ASN A 217 11.04 -5.44 -12.93
N VAL A 218 12.07 -6.28 -12.78
CA VAL A 218 12.00 -7.58 -12.11
C VAL A 218 12.79 -7.49 -10.82
N ILE A 219 12.17 -7.82 -9.70
CA ILE A 219 12.78 -7.75 -8.37
C ILE A 219 12.75 -9.13 -7.75
N VAL A 220 13.91 -9.65 -7.36
CA VAL A 220 14.07 -10.94 -6.71
C VAL A 220 14.67 -10.74 -5.34
N PHE A 221 13.96 -11.16 -4.30
CA PHE A 221 14.45 -11.20 -2.93
C PHE A 221 14.83 -12.63 -2.58
N THR A 222 16.08 -12.85 -2.19
CA THR A 222 16.53 -14.12 -1.63
C THR A 222 16.61 -13.98 -0.12
N LEU A 223 16.05 -14.93 0.60
CA LEU A 223 15.83 -14.88 2.05
C LEU A 223 16.25 -16.19 2.68
N SER A 224 16.73 -16.15 3.92
CA SER A 224 16.97 -17.31 4.78
C SER A 224 16.02 -17.31 5.97
#